data_AF-A0A1V4QS54-F1
#
_entry.id   AF-A0A1V4QS54-F1
#
_cell.length_a   1.000
_cell.length_b   1.000
_cell.length_c   1.000
_cell.angle_alpha   90.00
_cell.angle_beta   90.00
_cell.angle_gamma   90.00
#
_symmetry.space_group_name_H-M   'P 1'
#
loop_
_entity.id
_entity.type
_entity.pdbx_description
1 polymer ?
#
loop_
_entity_poly.entity_id
_entity_poly.type
_entity_poly.pdbx_seq_one_letter_code
_entity_poly.pdbx_strand_id
1 'polypeptide(L)'
;MGTKVVEANFRENYWDVYYVPDEVMIKSFEELPGDELGAKVTFYSLRKDFSHFLYSVDGGDFQESPDGAITVRFADSASHQESTVALKAMFRDSKSREFTLKFGYHPSFYEASRKKDYPNTIIVTSDPILSFCPDAVRAEDWTLPKPTSEEIKYASGKWGDLIKGAGTDYEKAQILAKALMHDLWPHNGSPSDEMKGLSPFEQYERMIAGKDHGFCTHFASTFVCACNALGIPARRIHIEEVHSFSDKCTVQLESMHAGSEVFDRRLNQWIWMDLRLFALGAYLGEEGPLTMAEFHLFINQAERRKRLRLLIYDMETKSEKLLPLDECSQKTLTCYIGCGTEFHYRKVTS
;
A
#
# COMPACT_ATOMS: atom_id res chain seq x y z
N MET A 1 -9.49 18.44 -16.54
CA MET A 1 -8.77 17.19 -16.88
C MET A 1 -9.51 16.06 -16.20
N GLY A 2 -9.99 15.07 -16.95
CA GLY A 2 -10.74 13.95 -16.37
C GLY A 2 -9.79 13.00 -15.64
N THR A 3 -10.06 12.69 -14.37
CA THR A 3 -9.34 11.66 -13.62
C THR A 3 -9.56 10.32 -14.33
N LYS A 4 -8.52 9.77 -14.95
CA LYS A 4 -8.57 8.42 -15.48
C LYS A 4 -8.41 7.45 -14.30
N VAL A 5 -9.45 6.68 -14.05
CA VAL A 5 -9.46 5.63 -13.04
C VAL A 5 -9.00 4.34 -13.70
N VAL A 6 -7.93 3.76 -13.20
CA VAL A 6 -7.49 2.42 -13.60
C VAL A 6 -7.86 1.44 -12.49
N GLU A 7 -8.38 0.30 -12.89
CA GLU A 7 -8.64 -0.84 -12.02
C GLU A 7 -7.42 -1.74 -12.05
N ALA A 8 -6.84 -2.01 -10.89
CA ALA A 8 -5.70 -2.90 -10.75
C ALA A 8 -6.16 -4.22 -10.13
N ASN A 9 -5.66 -5.34 -10.67
CA ASN A 9 -5.98 -6.70 -10.20
C ASN A 9 -4.83 -7.24 -9.34
N PHE A 10 -5.15 -7.96 -8.27
CA PHE A 10 -4.18 -8.64 -7.40
C PHE A 10 -3.21 -9.60 -8.09
N ARG A 11 -3.56 -10.12 -9.28
CA ARG A 11 -2.65 -10.93 -10.11
C ARG A 11 -1.54 -10.11 -10.78
N GLU A 12 -1.59 -8.78 -10.68
CA GLU A 12 -0.54 -7.86 -11.11
C GLU A 12 0.57 -7.75 -10.04
N ASN A 13 1.61 -6.99 -10.37
CA ASN A 13 2.78 -6.86 -9.51
C ASN A 13 2.43 -6.13 -8.20
N TYR A 14 2.46 -6.83 -7.05
CA TYR A 14 2.14 -6.27 -5.72
C TYR A 14 2.89 -4.97 -5.39
N TRP A 15 4.06 -4.78 -5.99
CA TRP A 15 4.82 -3.54 -5.85
C TRP A 15 4.01 -2.32 -6.28
N ASP A 16 3.14 -2.40 -7.27
CA ASP A 16 2.36 -1.22 -7.68
C ASP A 16 1.34 -0.79 -6.62
N VAL A 17 0.84 -1.74 -5.82
CA VAL A 17 -0.29 -1.54 -4.88
C VAL A 17 0.18 -1.33 -3.44
N TYR A 18 1.25 -2.02 -3.05
CA TYR A 18 1.74 -2.11 -1.66
C TYR A 18 3.16 -1.63 -1.47
N TYR A 19 3.89 -1.29 -2.53
CA TYR A 19 5.19 -0.67 -2.35
C TYR A 19 5.01 0.65 -1.60
N VAL A 20 5.73 0.78 -0.50
CA VAL A 20 5.74 2.01 0.28
C VAL A 20 7.14 2.60 0.22
N PRO A 21 7.26 3.89 -0.14
CA PRO A 21 8.55 4.51 -0.29
C PRO A 21 9.35 4.54 1.01
N ASP A 22 10.59 4.08 0.94
CA ASP A 22 11.60 4.27 1.98
C ASP A 22 12.11 5.72 1.98
N GLU A 23 12.85 6.09 3.03
CA GLU A 23 13.49 7.41 3.13
C GLU A 23 14.44 7.68 1.94
N VAL A 24 15.14 6.65 1.47
CA VAL A 24 16.05 6.68 0.31
C VAL A 24 15.78 5.45 -0.54
N MET A 25 15.67 5.65 -1.85
CA MET A 25 15.40 4.57 -2.80
C MET A 25 16.21 4.75 -4.07
N ILE A 26 16.38 3.65 -4.81
CA ILE A 26 16.92 3.67 -6.16
C ILE A 26 15.77 3.94 -7.13
N LYS A 27 15.87 5.03 -7.89
CA LYS A 27 14.95 5.40 -8.96
C LYS A 27 15.30 4.69 -10.26
N SER A 28 16.57 4.72 -10.66
CA SER A 28 17.01 4.06 -11.88
C SER A 28 18.42 3.51 -11.74
N PHE A 29 18.68 2.48 -12.53
CA PHE A 29 19.97 1.85 -12.68
C PHE A 29 20.22 1.64 -14.18
N GLU A 30 21.13 2.42 -14.74
CA GLU A 30 21.35 2.52 -16.18
C GLU A 30 22.82 2.21 -16.50
N GLU A 31 23.06 1.48 -17.58
CA GLU A 31 24.41 1.40 -18.18
C GLU A 31 24.81 2.80 -18.68
N LEU A 32 26.11 3.11 -18.61
CA LEU A 32 26.62 4.34 -19.17
C LEU A 32 26.56 4.33 -20.71
N PRO A 33 26.29 5.48 -21.35
CA PRO A 33 26.13 5.54 -22.80
C PRO A 33 27.47 5.41 -23.53
N GLY A 34 27.42 4.87 -24.75
CA GLY A 34 28.58 4.78 -25.66
C GLY A 34 29.54 3.66 -25.27
N ASP A 35 30.84 3.93 -25.40
CA ASP A 35 31.91 2.98 -25.05
C ASP A 35 32.33 3.06 -23.56
N GLU A 36 31.57 3.80 -22.74
CA GLU A 36 31.86 3.96 -21.31
C GLU A 36 31.42 2.73 -20.52
N LEU A 37 32.34 2.12 -19.78
CA LEU A 37 32.04 0.98 -18.95
C LEU A 37 31.67 1.40 -17.53
N GLY A 38 30.45 1.08 -17.11
CA GLY A 38 29.97 1.30 -15.75
C GLY A 38 28.48 1.56 -15.69
N ALA A 39 28.03 2.14 -14.58
CA ALA A 39 26.62 2.37 -14.33
C ALA A 39 26.35 3.76 -13.73
N LYS A 40 25.19 4.31 -14.07
CA LYS A 40 24.58 5.45 -13.42
C LYS A 40 23.45 4.95 -12.54
N VAL A 41 23.49 5.31 -11.26
CA VAL A 41 22.41 5.05 -10.30
C VAL A 41 21.80 6.39 -9.92
N THR A 42 20.49 6.49 -10.04
CA THR A 42 19.76 7.68 -9.61
C THR A 42 19.00 7.35 -8.34
N PHE A 43 19.23 8.11 -7.27
CA PHE A 43 18.53 8.00 -6.00
C PHE A 43 17.45 9.06 -5.88
N TYR A 44 16.46 8.79 -5.04
CA TYR A 44 15.47 9.80 -4.67
C TYR A 44 14.97 9.61 -3.24
N SER A 45 14.38 10.67 -2.70
CA SER A 45 13.72 10.69 -1.40
C SER A 45 12.40 11.43 -1.54
N LEU A 46 11.33 10.89 -0.96
CA LEU A 46 10.01 11.53 -0.94
C LEU A 46 9.76 12.39 0.31
N ARG A 47 10.77 12.53 1.18
CA ARG A 47 10.69 13.43 2.33
C ARG A 47 10.58 14.88 1.84
N LYS A 48 9.57 15.61 2.35
CA LYS A 48 9.29 17.00 1.96
C LYS A 48 10.43 17.97 2.31
N ASP A 49 11.28 17.61 3.26
CA ASP A 49 12.42 18.38 3.73
C ASP A 49 13.75 17.90 3.16
N PHE A 50 13.74 17.04 2.13
CA PHE A 50 14.93 16.62 1.39
C PHE A 50 15.63 17.81 0.72
N SER A 51 16.97 17.80 0.78
CA SER A 51 17.83 18.81 0.17
C SER A 51 18.67 18.24 -0.97
N HIS A 52 19.52 17.25 -0.67
CA HIS A 52 20.44 16.65 -1.63
C HIS A 52 20.97 15.32 -1.08
N PHE A 53 21.69 14.56 -1.90
CA PHE A 53 22.48 13.42 -1.45
C PHE A 53 23.95 13.82 -1.25
N LEU A 54 24.58 13.26 -0.23
CA LEU A 54 26.04 13.24 -0.10
C LEU A 54 26.55 11.85 -0.42
N TYR A 55 27.58 11.77 -1.25
CA TYR A 55 28.19 10.48 -1.59
C TYR A 55 29.70 10.53 -1.65
N SER A 56 30.35 9.40 -1.38
CA SER A 56 31.79 9.20 -1.52
C SER A 56 32.02 7.91 -2.29
N VAL A 57 33.02 7.92 -3.18
CA VAL A 57 33.45 6.74 -3.96
C VAL A 57 34.81 6.29 -3.44
N ASP A 58 34.92 5.01 -3.12
CA ASP A 58 36.14 4.33 -2.66
C ASP A 58 36.85 5.03 -1.49
N GLY A 59 36.05 5.62 -0.58
CA GLY A 59 36.53 6.30 0.61
C GLY A 59 37.12 7.70 0.37
N GLY A 60 36.91 8.27 -0.82
CA GLY A 60 37.27 9.65 -1.13
C GLY A 60 36.41 10.69 -0.40
N ASP A 61 36.63 11.96 -0.72
CA ASP A 61 35.84 13.05 -0.13
C ASP A 61 34.36 12.98 -0.54
N PHE A 62 33.48 13.37 0.39
CA PHE A 62 32.05 13.45 0.12
C PHE A 62 31.75 14.58 -0.87
N GLN A 63 30.90 14.27 -1.85
CA GLN A 63 30.41 15.17 -2.88
C GLN A 63 28.89 15.30 -2.79
N GLU A 64 28.38 16.48 -3.15
CA GLU A 64 26.94 16.72 -3.23
C GLU A 64 26.38 16.23 -4.57
N SER A 65 25.22 15.58 -4.52
CA SER A 65 24.40 15.20 -5.67
C SER A 65 22.97 15.70 -5.45
N PRO A 66 22.62 16.89 -5.97
CA PRO A 66 21.28 17.46 -5.84
C PRO A 66 20.21 16.69 -6.61
N ASP A 67 20.58 16.06 -7.73
CA ASP A 67 19.69 15.26 -8.58
C ASP A 67 19.70 13.76 -8.22
N GLY A 68 20.55 13.37 -7.26
CA GLY A 68 20.71 11.99 -6.82
C GLY A 68 21.41 11.09 -7.83
N ALA A 69 21.96 11.63 -8.91
CA ALA A 69 22.73 10.85 -9.87
C ALA A 69 24.15 10.58 -9.36
N ILE A 70 24.56 9.32 -9.40
CA ILE A 70 25.90 8.86 -9.08
C ILE A 70 26.38 7.93 -10.18
N THR A 71 27.57 8.20 -10.70
CA THR A 71 28.19 7.40 -11.76
C THR A 71 29.37 6.63 -11.20
N VAL A 72 29.38 5.31 -11.40
CA VAL A 72 30.52 4.44 -11.12
C VAL A 72 31.08 3.96 -12.45
N ARG A 73 32.40 4.13 -12.63
CA ARG A 73 33.12 3.80 -13.85
C ARG A 73 34.11 2.69 -13.59
N PHE A 74 34.26 1.79 -14.55
CA PHE A 74 35.27 0.74 -14.54
C PHE A 74 36.21 0.92 -15.71
N ALA A 75 37.46 0.47 -15.53
CA ALA A 75 38.38 0.37 -16.66
C ALA A 75 37.97 -0.82 -17.53
N ASP A 76 38.13 -0.70 -18.86
CA ASP A 76 38.03 -1.86 -19.74
C ASP A 76 39.22 -2.79 -19.48
N SER A 77 38.99 -3.82 -18.68
CA SER A 77 40.00 -4.76 -18.19
C SER A 77 39.43 -6.16 -18.16
N ALA A 78 40.31 -7.15 -18.35
CA ALA A 78 39.99 -8.57 -18.25
C ALA A 78 39.81 -9.05 -16.80
N SER A 79 40.08 -8.21 -15.80
CA SER A 79 39.99 -8.54 -14.37
C SER A 79 38.71 -8.02 -13.72
N HIS A 80 38.23 -8.76 -12.71
CA HIS A 80 37.22 -8.27 -11.76
C HIS A 80 37.64 -6.94 -11.14
N GLN A 81 36.69 -6.02 -11.00
CA GLN A 81 36.87 -4.72 -10.37
C GLN A 81 35.76 -4.45 -9.37
N GLU A 82 36.08 -3.74 -8.30
CA GLU A 82 35.12 -3.32 -7.29
C GLU A 82 35.20 -1.82 -7.07
N SER A 83 34.06 -1.21 -6.81
CA SER A 83 33.96 0.16 -6.31
C SER A 83 32.89 0.24 -5.25
N THR A 84 33.12 1.04 -4.22
CA THR A 84 32.21 1.24 -3.10
C THR A 84 31.71 2.67 -3.07
N VAL A 85 30.40 2.85 -3.00
CA VAL A 85 29.76 4.16 -2.84
C VAL A 85 29.13 4.25 -1.45
N ALA A 86 29.58 5.17 -0.62
CA ALA A 86 28.87 5.56 0.61
C ALA A 86 27.88 6.68 0.28
N LEU A 87 26.64 6.60 0.75
CA LEU A 87 25.53 7.51 0.41
C LEU A 87 24.76 7.94 1.66
N LYS A 88 24.40 9.22 1.75
CA LYS A 88 23.46 9.77 2.75
C LYS A 88 22.51 10.74 2.08
N ALA A 89 21.23 10.72 2.46
CA ALA A 89 20.31 11.80 2.15
C ALA A 89 20.42 12.89 3.22
N MET A 90 20.47 14.15 2.77
CA MET A 90 20.49 15.32 3.62
C MET A 90 19.10 15.96 3.64
N PHE A 91 18.61 16.21 4.85
CA PHE A 91 17.34 16.89 5.10
C PHE A 91 17.62 18.21 5.81
N ARG A 92 16.62 19.10 5.86
CA ARG A 92 16.76 20.44 6.47
C ARG A 92 17.39 20.40 7.87
N ASP A 93 16.92 19.49 8.73
CA ASP A 93 17.31 19.43 10.15
C ASP A 93 17.92 18.07 10.54
N SER A 94 18.17 17.18 9.58
CA SER A 94 18.64 15.82 9.85
C SER A 94 19.32 15.19 8.64
N LYS A 95 19.79 13.96 8.78
CA LYS A 95 20.33 13.14 7.69
C LYS A 95 19.84 11.71 7.84
N SER A 96 19.77 10.98 6.73
CA SER A 96 19.49 9.55 6.76
C SER A 96 20.63 8.78 7.43
N ARG A 97 20.40 7.51 7.71
CA ARG A 97 21.51 6.55 7.87
C ARG A 97 22.39 6.52 6.62
N GLU A 98 23.63 6.08 6.78
CA GLU A 98 24.52 5.83 5.66
C GLU A 98 24.14 4.52 4.97
N PHE A 99 24.17 4.52 3.65
CA PHE A 99 24.03 3.34 2.81
C PHE A 99 25.36 3.09 2.09
N THR A 100 25.82 1.86 2.09
CA THR A 100 27.00 1.43 1.34
C THR A 100 26.55 0.60 0.15
N LEU A 101 26.84 1.06 -1.06
CA LEU A 101 26.64 0.31 -2.28
C LEU A 101 27.98 -0.26 -2.75
N LYS A 102 28.03 -1.55 -3.05
CA LYS A 102 29.19 -2.19 -3.66
C LYS A 102 28.87 -2.58 -5.09
N PHE A 103 29.65 -2.06 -6.01
CA PHE A 103 29.58 -2.34 -7.43
C PHE A 103 30.72 -3.30 -7.78
N GLY A 104 30.37 -4.50 -8.20
CA GLY A 104 31.31 -5.48 -8.75
C GLY A 104 31.17 -5.54 -10.26
N TYR A 105 32.23 -5.24 -11.00
CA TYR A 105 32.28 -5.45 -12.44
C TYR A 105 32.97 -6.78 -12.77
N HIS A 106 32.22 -7.63 -13.46
CA HIS A 106 32.59 -8.96 -13.89
C HIS A 106 32.69 -8.98 -15.42
N PRO A 107 33.89 -8.75 -16.00
CA PRO A 107 34.08 -8.87 -17.44
C PRO A 107 33.80 -10.30 -17.92
N SER A 108 33.29 -10.44 -19.14
CA SER A 108 32.98 -11.74 -19.74
C SER A 108 34.22 -12.66 -19.79
N PHE A 109 35.40 -12.09 -20.07
CA PHE A 109 36.66 -12.82 -20.04
C PHE A 109 37.00 -13.37 -18.64
N TYR A 110 36.72 -12.59 -17.60
CA TYR A 110 36.92 -13.02 -16.22
C TYR A 110 36.01 -14.21 -15.88
N GLU A 111 34.74 -14.17 -16.27
CA GLU A 111 33.82 -15.30 -16.04
C GLU A 111 34.18 -16.53 -16.91
N ALA A 112 34.65 -16.32 -18.15
CA ALA A 112 35.16 -17.38 -19.02
C ALA A 112 36.37 -18.11 -18.40
N SER A 113 37.26 -17.38 -17.73
CA SER A 113 38.37 -17.98 -16.98
C SER A 113 37.91 -18.92 -15.85
N ARG A 114 36.67 -18.73 -15.37
CA ARG A 114 35.99 -19.56 -14.37
C ARG A 114 35.06 -20.61 -14.99
N LYS A 115 35.21 -20.88 -16.30
CA LYS A 115 34.39 -21.81 -17.10
C LYS A 115 32.90 -21.46 -17.09
N LYS A 116 32.58 -20.17 -17.05
CA LYS A 116 31.22 -19.64 -17.17
C LYS A 116 31.13 -18.79 -18.42
N ASP A 117 29.99 -18.88 -19.11
CA ASP A 117 29.73 -18.08 -20.31
C ASP A 117 28.71 -17.00 -19.97
N TYR A 118 29.19 -15.95 -19.28
CA TYR A 118 28.38 -14.80 -18.91
C TYR A 118 28.85 -13.55 -19.66
N PRO A 119 27.93 -12.64 -20.04
CA PRO A 119 28.32 -11.34 -20.56
C PRO A 119 29.00 -10.49 -19.47
N ASN A 120 29.57 -9.35 -19.88
CA ASN A 120 29.99 -8.31 -18.95
C ASN A 120 28.83 -8.00 -17.99
N THR A 121 29.07 -8.12 -16.69
CA THR A 121 28.02 -7.96 -15.67
C THR A 121 28.47 -6.95 -14.62
N ILE A 122 27.61 -6.00 -14.27
CA ILE A 122 27.78 -5.15 -13.10
C ILE A 122 26.77 -5.61 -12.05
N ILE A 123 27.28 -6.04 -10.90
CA ILE A 123 26.47 -6.48 -9.76
C ILE A 123 26.52 -5.39 -8.71
N VAL A 124 25.34 -4.96 -8.24
CA VAL A 124 25.25 -3.96 -7.17
C VAL A 124 24.55 -4.56 -5.97
N THR A 125 25.18 -4.40 -4.82
CA THR A 125 24.62 -4.76 -3.52
C THR A 125 24.59 -3.54 -2.63
N SER A 126 23.62 -3.46 -1.72
CA SER A 126 23.49 -2.34 -0.77
C SER A 126 23.38 -2.86 0.66
N ASP A 127 23.99 -2.12 1.58
CA ASP A 127 23.83 -2.31 3.02
C ASP A 127 23.65 -0.95 3.74
N PRO A 128 22.51 -0.70 4.41
CA PRO A 128 21.30 -1.52 4.42
C PRO A 128 20.68 -1.68 3.03
N ILE A 129 19.76 -2.65 2.89
CA ILE A 129 19.04 -2.89 1.63
C ILE A 129 18.33 -1.61 1.19
N LEU A 130 18.58 -1.20 -0.05
CA LEU A 130 17.86 -0.14 -0.75
C LEU A 130 16.80 -0.73 -1.66
N SER A 131 15.59 -0.22 -1.50
CA SER A 131 14.45 -0.58 -2.34
C SER A 131 14.56 0.07 -3.73
N PHE A 132 14.21 -0.68 -4.77
CA PHE A 132 14.20 -0.22 -6.17
C PHE A 132 12.76 0.13 -6.58
N CYS A 133 12.55 1.37 -7.02
CA CYS A 133 11.22 1.88 -7.33
C CYS A 133 11.30 2.87 -8.51
N PRO A 134 11.03 2.39 -9.74
CA PRO A 134 11.22 3.18 -10.95
C PRO A 134 10.26 4.37 -11.05
N ASP A 135 9.04 4.19 -10.57
CA ASP A 135 8.02 5.22 -10.46
C ASP A 135 7.75 5.50 -8.99
N ALA A 136 7.70 6.77 -8.58
CA ALA A 136 7.34 7.12 -7.21
C ALA A 136 5.86 6.75 -6.95
N VAL A 137 5.60 5.50 -6.56
CA VAL A 137 4.27 5.04 -6.17
C VAL A 137 3.90 5.74 -4.87
N ARG A 138 2.88 6.60 -4.92
CA ARG A 138 2.40 7.30 -3.74
C ARG A 138 1.13 6.63 -3.22
N ALA A 139 1.02 6.49 -1.90
CA ALA A 139 -0.22 6.02 -1.29
C ALA A 139 -1.42 6.87 -1.75
N GLU A 140 -1.22 8.18 -1.93
CA GLU A 140 -2.24 9.11 -2.41
C GLU A 140 -2.78 8.80 -3.82
N ASP A 141 -2.05 8.08 -4.66
CA ASP A 141 -2.52 7.71 -5.99
C ASP A 141 -3.64 6.66 -5.91
N TRP A 142 -3.73 5.96 -4.78
CA TRP A 142 -4.69 4.89 -4.53
C TRP A 142 -5.87 5.34 -3.66
N THR A 143 -5.92 6.60 -3.21
CA THR A 143 -6.99 7.12 -2.34
C THR A 143 -8.16 7.65 -3.16
N LEU A 144 -9.01 6.76 -3.68
CA LEU A 144 -10.24 7.12 -4.36
C LEU A 144 -11.49 6.74 -3.54
N PRO A 145 -12.54 7.58 -3.51
CA PRO A 145 -12.67 8.87 -4.23
C PRO A 145 -11.86 10.01 -3.60
N LYS A 146 -11.51 11.03 -4.40
CA LYS A 146 -10.97 12.30 -3.90
C LYS A 146 -12.15 13.18 -3.44
N PRO A 147 -12.16 13.63 -2.18
CA PRO A 147 -13.31 14.34 -1.62
C PRO A 147 -13.43 15.76 -2.18
N THR A 148 -14.65 16.24 -2.37
CA THR A 148 -14.95 17.64 -2.69
C THR A 148 -14.83 18.54 -1.46
N SER A 149 -14.78 19.86 -1.64
CA SER A 149 -14.79 20.83 -0.53
C SER A 149 -16.03 20.70 0.35
N GLU A 150 -17.18 20.33 -0.24
CA GLU A 150 -18.44 20.13 0.46
C GLU A 150 -18.40 18.86 1.31
N GLU A 151 -17.84 17.77 0.77
CA GLU A 151 -17.62 16.52 1.48
C GLU A 151 -16.64 16.70 2.65
N ILE A 152 -15.55 17.45 2.46
CA ILE A 152 -14.60 17.80 3.53
C ILE A 152 -15.31 18.56 4.65
N LYS A 153 -16.10 19.59 4.31
CA LYS A 153 -16.84 20.39 5.30
C LYS A 153 -17.85 19.53 6.06
N TYR A 154 -18.57 18.67 5.33
CA TYR A 154 -19.56 17.76 5.90
C TYR A 154 -18.92 16.78 6.89
N ALA A 155 -17.89 16.05 6.46
CA ALA A 155 -17.21 15.06 7.30
C ALA A 155 -16.55 15.71 8.52
N SER A 156 -15.92 16.88 8.34
CA SER A 156 -15.32 17.63 9.44
C SER A 156 -16.35 18.05 10.49
N GLY A 157 -17.52 18.53 10.06
CA GLY A 157 -18.60 18.90 10.98
C GLY A 157 -19.25 17.72 11.69
N LYS A 158 -19.26 16.53 11.07
CA LYS A 158 -19.94 15.35 11.60
C LYS A 158 -19.06 14.47 12.49
N TRP A 159 -17.81 14.23 12.08
CA TRP A 159 -16.90 13.31 12.76
C TRP A 159 -15.55 13.91 13.14
N GLY A 160 -15.26 15.17 12.77
CA GLY A 160 -13.96 15.79 13.01
C GLY A 160 -13.57 15.86 14.49
N ASP A 161 -14.53 16.17 15.37
CA ASP A 161 -14.28 16.21 16.82
C ASP A 161 -14.01 14.83 17.42
N LEU A 162 -14.60 13.76 16.87
CA LEU A 162 -14.40 12.39 17.37
C LEU A 162 -12.94 11.94 17.24
N ILE A 163 -12.28 12.36 16.17
CA ILE A 163 -10.94 11.88 15.82
C ILE A 163 -9.80 12.81 16.27
N LYS A 164 -10.13 13.97 16.87
CA LYS A 164 -9.19 15.04 17.19
C LYS A 164 -8.07 14.62 18.16
N GLY A 165 -8.36 13.68 19.06
CA GLY A 165 -7.43 13.20 20.08
C GLY A 165 -6.55 12.00 19.66
N ALA A 166 -6.79 11.41 18.49
CA ALA A 166 -6.04 10.24 18.04
C ALA A 166 -4.67 10.62 17.44
N GLY A 167 -3.66 9.83 17.77
CA GLY A 167 -2.26 10.08 17.44
C GLY A 167 -1.86 9.67 16.02
N THR A 168 -2.56 8.71 15.42
CA THR A 168 -2.26 8.23 14.06
C THR A 168 -3.44 8.19 13.10
N ASP A 169 -3.16 8.02 11.81
CA ASP A 169 -4.18 7.82 10.78
C ASP A 169 -4.98 6.54 11.04
N TYR A 170 -4.31 5.46 11.46
CA TYR A 170 -4.97 4.20 11.84
C TYR A 170 -5.90 4.35 13.06
N GLU A 171 -5.44 5.00 14.13
CA GLU A 171 -6.26 5.22 15.33
C GLU A 171 -7.50 6.07 15.01
N LYS A 172 -7.35 7.11 14.18
CA LYS A 172 -8.47 7.93 13.70
C LYS A 172 -9.45 7.10 12.89
N ALA A 173 -8.95 6.26 11.99
CA ALA A 173 -9.78 5.36 11.19
C ALA A 173 -10.54 4.34 12.04
N GLN A 174 -9.92 3.79 13.09
CA GLN A 174 -10.59 2.88 14.02
C GLN A 174 -11.74 3.57 14.75
N ILE A 175 -11.53 4.80 15.25
CA ILE A 175 -12.59 5.60 15.89
C ILE A 175 -13.75 5.86 14.93
N LEU A 176 -13.44 6.29 13.71
CA LEU A 176 -14.43 6.56 12.68
C LEU A 176 -15.20 5.29 12.27
N ALA A 177 -14.49 4.17 12.08
CA ALA A 177 -15.10 2.89 11.75
C ALA A 177 -16.11 2.46 12.81
N LYS A 178 -15.76 2.55 14.10
CA LYS A 178 -16.68 2.24 15.21
C LYS A 178 -17.93 3.11 15.17
N ALA A 179 -17.77 4.43 14.97
CA ALA A 179 -18.92 5.34 14.87
C ALA A 179 -19.83 4.96 13.69
N LEU A 180 -19.25 4.73 12.51
CA LEU A 180 -20.01 4.33 11.33
C LEU A 180 -20.65 2.95 11.45
N MET A 181 -20.04 2.00 12.16
CA MET A 181 -20.68 0.71 12.45
C MET A 181 -21.97 0.91 13.25
N HIS A 182 -21.98 1.80 14.25
CA HIS A 182 -23.18 2.10 15.04
C HIS A 182 -24.25 2.81 14.21
N ASP A 183 -23.84 3.72 13.34
CA ASP A 183 -24.78 4.43 12.46
C ASP A 183 -25.38 3.50 11.39
N LEU A 184 -24.56 2.67 10.74
CA LEU A 184 -24.96 1.95 9.52
C LEU A 184 -25.51 0.56 9.78
N TRP A 185 -25.04 -0.15 10.81
CA TRP A 185 -25.43 -1.55 11.05
C TRP A 185 -26.93 -1.76 11.26
N PRO A 186 -27.68 -0.86 11.95
CA PRO A 186 -29.14 -0.96 12.07
C PRO A 186 -29.87 -0.92 10.71
N HIS A 187 -29.23 -0.39 9.67
CA HIS A 187 -29.78 -0.22 8.33
C HIS A 187 -29.19 -1.21 7.31
N ASN A 188 -28.55 -2.28 7.78
CA ASN A 188 -28.08 -3.35 6.91
C ASN A 188 -29.24 -4.01 6.12
N GLY A 189 -29.08 -4.16 4.81
CA GLY A 189 -30.08 -4.81 3.96
C GLY A 189 -29.90 -4.48 2.48
N SER A 190 -30.89 -4.87 1.67
CA SER A 190 -30.91 -4.59 0.24
C SER A 190 -31.29 -3.13 -0.02
N PRO A 191 -30.42 -2.32 -0.66
CA PRO A 191 -30.72 -0.94 -1.02
C PRO A 191 -31.82 -0.88 -2.08
N SER A 192 -32.52 0.24 -2.13
CA SER A 192 -33.44 0.59 -3.20
C SER A 192 -32.69 1.16 -4.42
N ASP A 193 -33.37 1.21 -5.56
CA ASP A 193 -32.84 1.84 -6.78
C ASP A 193 -32.58 3.34 -6.60
N GLU A 194 -33.19 4.01 -5.60
CA GLU A 194 -32.96 5.42 -5.31
C GLU A 194 -31.53 5.70 -4.82
N MET A 195 -30.81 4.68 -4.35
CA MET A 195 -29.40 4.81 -3.95
C MET A 195 -28.45 4.95 -5.16
N LYS A 196 -28.94 4.63 -6.37
CA LYS A 196 -28.13 4.60 -7.58
C LYS A 196 -27.74 6.02 -8.03
N GLY A 197 -26.45 6.23 -8.22
CA GLY A 197 -25.90 7.51 -8.69
C GLY A 197 -25.72 8.56 -7.60
N LEU A 198 -26.14 8.28 -6.36
CA LEU A 198 -25.87 9.13 -5.20
C LEU A 198 -24.40 9.02 -4.76
N SER A 199 -23.89 10.09 -4.16
CA SER A 199 -22.60 10.10 -3.48
C SER A 199 -22.62 9.22 -2.21
N PRO A 200 -21.45 8.76 -1.72
CA PRO A 200 -21.39 7.97 -0.49
C PRO A 200 -22.00 8.64 0.75
N PHE A 201 -21.98 9.99 0.84
CA PHE A 201 -22.61 10.71 1.95
C PHE A 201 -24.12 10.87 1.79
N GLU A 202 -24.62 11.08 0.57
CA GLU A 202 -26.07 11.05 0.32
C GLU A 202 -26.67 9.66 0.60
N GLN A 203 -25.97 8.59 0.21
CA GLN A 203 -26.33 7.22 0.55
C GLN A 203 -26.37 7.00 2.07
N TYR A 204 -25.32 7.43 2.77
CA TYR A 204 -25.26 7.36 4.23
C TYR A 204 -26.43 8.10 4.90
N GLU A 205 -26.75 9.34 4.48
CA GLU A 205 -27.86 10.12 5.06
C GLU A 205 -29.22 9.44 4.85
N ARG A 206 -29.44 8.81 3.70
CA ARG A 206 -30.67 8.04 3.45
C ARG A 206 -30.77 6.83 4.37
N MET A 207 -29.68 6.09 4.55
CA MET A 207 -29.62 4.93 5.44
C MET A 207 -29.96 5.33 6.88
N ILE A 208 -29.26 6.31 7.45
CA ILE A 208 -29.46 6.70 8.86
C ILE A 208 -30.82 7.38 9.10
N ALA A 209 -31.44 7.92 8.06
CA ALA A 209 -32.82 8.43 8.12
C ALA A 209 -33.88 7.31 8.06
N GLY A 210 -33.47 6.03 7.96
CA GLY A 210 -34.35 4.88 7.82
C GLY A 210 -35.10 4.83 6.49
N LYS A 211 -34.64 5.58 5.48
CA LYS A 211 -35.27 5.63 4.14
C LYS A 211 -34.76 4.53 3.22
N ASP A 212 -33.63 3.93 3.54
CA ASP A 212 -32.98 2.93 2.71
C ASP A 212 -32.13 1.97 3.53
N HIS A 213 -31.64 0.94 2.86
CA HIS A 213 -30.69 -0.02 3.41
C HIS A 213 -29.37 -0.01 2.65
N GLY A 214 -28.38 -0.74 3.14
CA GLY A 214 -27.10 -0.89 2.44
C GLY A 214 -26.41 -2.22 2.72
N PHE A 215 -25.69 -2.70 1.70
CA PHE A 215 -24.76 -3.83 1.79
C PHE A 215 -23.30 -3.36 1.86
N CYS A 216 -22.34 -4.30 1.84
CA CYS A 216 -20.90 -4.06 2.04
C CYS A 216 -20.32 -2.86 1.28
N THR A 217 -20.69 -2.63 0.02
CA THR A 217 -20.15 -1.51 -0.77
C THR A 217 -20.53 -0.15 -0.20
N HIS A 218 -21.71 0.00 0.42
CA HIS A 218 -22.15 1.25 1.02
C HIS A 218 -21.33 1.55 2.28
N PHE A 219 -21.17 0.53 3.14
CA PHE A 219 -20.33 0.62 4.34
C PHE A 219 -18.89 1.01 3.99
N ALA A 220 -18.26 0.28 3.06
CA ALA A 220 -16.89 0.55 2.66
C ALA A 220 -16.74 1.90 1.95
N SER A 221 -17.67 2.28 1.07
CA SER A 221 -17.58 3.55 0.33
C SER A 221 -17.82 4.77 1.24
N THR A 222 -18.77 4.71 2.17
CA THR A 222 -18.96 5.78 3.16
C THR A 222 -17.74 5.92 4.06
N PHE A 223 -17.20 4.81 4.57
CA PHE A 223 -16.00 4.83 5.41
C PHE A 223 -14.78 5.42 4.70
N VAL A 224 -14.49 4.97 3.48
CA VAL A 224 -13.36 5.47 2.69
C VAL A 224 -13.54 6.94 2.34
N CYS A 225 -14.76 7.36 1.96
CA CYS A 225 -15.04 8.77 1.68
C CYS A 225 -14.86 9.65 2.93
N ALA A 226 -15.37 9.20 4.08
CA ALA A 226 -15.21 9.90 5.36
C ALA A 226 -13.74 9.99 5.79
N CYS A 227 -12.96 8.91 5.67
CA CYS A 227 -11.53 8.91 5.93
C CYS A 227 -10.82 9.95 5.05
N ASN A 228 -11.00 9.86 3.73
CA ASN A 228 -10.33 10.74 2.78
C ASN A 228 -10.72 12.21 3.01
N ALA A 229 -12.00 12.50 3.28
CA ALA A 229 -12.50 13.84 3.60
C ALA A 229 -11.91 14.42 4.91
N LEU A 230 -11.51 13.56 5.85
CA LEU A 230 -10.84 13.92 7.10
C LEU A 230 -9.30 13.88 7.01
N GLY A 231 -8.75 13.69 5.81
CA GLY A 231 -7.31 13.67 5.56
C GLY A 231 -6.61 12.36 5.94
N ILE A 232 -7.37 11.29 6.18
CA ILE A 232 -6.88 9.94 6.44
C ILE A 232 -6.85 9.19 5.10
N PRO A 233 -5.68 8.80 4.57
CA PRO A 233 -5.64 8.15 3.26
C PRO A 233 -6.27 6.75 3.35
N ALA A 234 -7.34 6.52 2.61
CA ALA A 234 -8.06 5.27 2.58
C ALA A 234 -8.46 4.88 1.15
N ARG A 235 -8.63 3.58 0.94
CA ARG A 235 -9.08 3.01 -0.34
C ARG A 235 -10.09 1.89 -0.11
N ARG A 236 -11.01 1.76 -1.08
CA ARG A 236 -11.97 0.66 -1.12
C ARG A 236 -11.36 -0.51 -1.89
N ILE A 237 -11.66 -1.71 -1.41
CA ILE A 237 -11.28 -2.96 -2.08
C ILE A 237 -12.57 -3.65 -2.50
N HIS A 238 -12.72 -3.91 -3.79
CA HIS A 238 -13.77 -4.81 -4.29
C HIS A 238 -13.18 -6.20 -4.45
N ILE A 239 -13.92 -7.20 -4.01
CA ILE A 239 -13.45 -8.58 -3.84
C ILE A 239 -14.45 -9.50 -4.52
N GLU A 240 -13.95 -10.34 -5.41
CA GLU A 240 -14.78 -11.34 -6.10
C GLU A 240 -13.96 -12.58 -6.46
N GLU A 241 -14.62 -13.72 -6.59
CA GLU A 241 -14.04 -14.93 -7.14
C GLU A 241 -14.88 -15.38 -8.35
N VAL A 242 -14.59 -14.77 -9.50
CA VAL A 242 -15.28 -15.07 -10.75
C VAL A 242 -14.64 -16.30 -11.38
N HIS A 243 -15.39 -17.41 -11.41
CA HIS A 243 -14.94 -18.65 -12.03
C HIS A 243 -15.09 -18.61 -13.56
N SER A 244 -16.23 -18.10 -14.04
CA SER A 244 -16.46 -17.90 -15.46
C SER A 244 -17.50 -16.82 -15.73
N PHE A 245 -17.38 -16.18 -16.90
CA PHE A 245 -18.32 -15.18 -17.39
C PHE A 245 -18.79 -15.56 -18.80
N SER A 246 -20.09 -15.39 -19.04
CA SER A 246 -20.71 -15.53 -20.35
C SER A 246 -21.84 -14.53 -20.50
N ASP A 247 -22.32 -14.31 -21.73
CA ASP A 247 -23.48 -13.45 -22.01
C ASP A 247 -24.76 -13.88 -21.27
N LYS A 248 -24.79 -15.11 -20.74
CA LYS A 248 -25.97 -15.68 -20.05
C LYS A 248 -25.86 -15.63 -18.54
N CYS A 249 -24.65 -15.79 -18.00
CA CYS A 249 -24.43 -15.82 -16.56
C CYS A 249 -22.96 -15.60 -16.20
N THR A 250 -22.78 -15.08 -14.99
CA THR A 250 -21.52 -15.12 -14.25
C THR A 250 -21.58 -16.26 -13.25
N VAL A 251 -20.60 -17.15 -13.27
CA VAL A 251 -20.41 -18.19 -12.26
C VAL A 251 -19.38 -17.69 -11.28
N GLN A 252 -19.80 -17.48 -10.03
CA GLN A 252 -18.94 -17.02 -8.95
C GLN A 252 -18.92 -18.07 -7.85
N LEU A 253 -17.75 -18.27 -7.25
CA LEU A 253 -17.62 -18.99 -5.99
C LEU A 253 -17.78 -17.94 -4.88
N GLU A 254 -18.70 -18.19 -3.94
CA GLU A 254 -19.05 -17.25 -2.87
C GLU A 254 -19.65 -15.90 -3.36
N SER A 255 -20.07 -15.07 -2.40
CA SER A 255 -20.62 -13.74 -2.69
C SER A 255 -19.51 -12.70 -2.81
N MET A 256 -19.65 -11.79 -3.77
CA MET A 256 -18.86 -10.56 -3.89
C MET A 256 -18.88 -9.75 -2.59
N HIS A 257 -17.75 -9.13 -2.25
CA HIS A 257 -17.62 -8.33 -1.04
C HIS A 257 -16.86 -7.02 -1.29
N ALA A 258 -17.00 -6.09 -0.34
CA ALA A 258 -16.25 -4.85 -0.34
C ALA A 258 -15.67 -4.59 1.04
N GLY A 259 -14.34 -4.44 1.09
CA GLY A 259 -13.58 -4.07 2.27
C GLY A 259 -12.87 -2.73 2.07
N SER A 260 -11.95 -2.42 2.98
CA SER A 260 -11.19 -1.18 2.95
C SER A 260 -9.76 -1.36 3.43
N GLU A 261 -8.91 -0.43 3.02
CA GLU A 261 -7.59 -0.24 3.58
C GLU A 261 -7.35 1.22 3.94
N VAL A 262 -6.57 1.43 4.99
CA VAL A 262 -6.14 2.75 5.45
C VAL A 262 -4.62 2.79 5.44
N PHE A 263 -4.04 3.83 4.86
CA PHE A 263 -2.60 4.04 4.90
C PHE A 263 -2.24 4.81 6.15
N ASP A 264 -1.50 4.17 7.05
CA ASP A 264 -0.96 4.83 8.22
C ASP A 264 0.41 5.42 7.92
N ARG A 265 0.51 6.75 7.90
CA ARG A 265 1.78 7.43 7.56
C ARG A 265 2.87 7.22 8.61
N ARG A 266 2.52 6.89 9.86
CA ARG A 266 3.50 6.62 10.92
C ARG A 266 4.13 5.25 10.74
N LEU A 267 3.32 4.25 10.40
CA LEU A 267 3.76 2.88 10.10
C LEU A 267 4.30 2.74 8.67
N ASN A 268 4.00 3.71 7.79
CA ASN A 268 4.32 3.67 6.37
C ASN A 268 3.77 2.39 5.72
N GLN A 269 2.49 2.10 5.94
CA GLN A 269 1.87 0.83 5.54
C GLN A 269 0.36 0.96 5.32
N TRP A 270 -0.18 0.20 4.37
CA TRP A 270 -1.63 -0.03 4.22
C TRP A 270 -2.13 -1.07 5.24
N ILE A 271 -3.29 -0.80 5.83
CA ILE A 271 -3.87 -1.62 6.90
C ILE A 271 -5.26 -2.04 6.49
N TRP A 272 -5.49 -3.34 6.43
CA TRP A 272 -6.80 -3.90 6.13
C TRP A 272 -7.79 -3.65 7.27
N MET A 273 -9.00 -3.22 6.91
CA MET A 273 -10.12 -3.04 7.82
C MET A 273 -11.43 -3.42 7.12
N ASP A 274 -12.38 -3.96 7.88
CA ASP A 274 -13.68 -4.33 7.34
C ASP A 274 -14.82 -4.08 8.34
N LEU A 275 -15.64 -3.08 8.03
CA LEU A 275 -16.78 -2.69 8.85
C LEU A 275 -17.89 -3.76 8.90
N ARG A 276 -17.97 -4.63 7.89
CA ARG A 276 -18.97 -5.73 7.85
C ARG A 276 -18.59 -6.91 8.72
N LEU A 277 -17.31 -7.01 9.08
CA LEU A 277 -16.78 -8.00 10.00
C LEU A 277 -16.57 -7.45 11.41
N PHE A 278 -16.88 -6.16 11.63
CA PHE A 278 -16.45 -5.41 12.81
C PHE A 278 -14.93 -5.48 13.04
N ALA A 279 -14.17 -5.73 11.96
CA ALA A 279 -12.74 -5.93 12.02
C ALA A 279 -12.02 -4.59 11.83
N LEU A 280 -11.31 -4.18 12.87
CA LEU A 280 -10.50 -2.98 12.89
C LEU A 280 -9.07 -3.24 12.40
N GLY A 281 -8.68 -4.50 12.16
CA GLY A 281 -7.35 -4.88 11.69
C GLY A 281 -7.14 -6.40 11.76
N ALA A 282 -6.13 -6.89 11.07
CA ALA A 282 -5.66 -8.28 11.15
C ALA A 282 -4.19 -8.33 11.59
N TYR A 283 -3.80 -9.42 12.27
CA TYR A 283 -2.48 -9.63 12.86
C TYR A 283 -2.06 -11.10 12.72
N LEU A 284 -0.75 -11.35 12.65
CA LEU A 284 -0.14 -12.68 12.64
C LEU A 284 0.51 -12.99 14.01
N GLY A 285 -0.30 -13.35 15.00
CA GLY A 285 0.11 -13.33 16.40
C GLY A 285 0.16 -11.88 16.89
N GLU A 286 1.33 -11.43 17.36
CA GLU A 286 1.58 -10.04 17.78
C GLU A 286 2.12 -9.14 16.65
N GLU A 287 2.42 -9.73 15.48
CA GLU A 287 2.92 -8.99 14.31
C GLU A 287 1.76 -8.40 13.51
N GLY A 288 1.79 -7.09 13.27
CA GLY A 288 0.80 -6.39 12.48
C GLY A 288 0.73 -4.90 12.85
N PRO A 289 -0.29 -4.19 12.36
CA PRO A 289 -1.41 -4.68 11.55
C PRO A 289 -1.01 -5.13 10.13
N LEU A 290 -1.81 -5.99 9.50
CA LEU A 290 -1.56 -6.55 8.16
C LEU A 290 -2.23 -5.74 7.04
N THR A 291 -1.60 -5.75 5.87
CA THR A 291 -2.23 -5.40 4.58
C THR A 291 -3.28 -6.44 4.16
N MET A 292 -4.13 -6.11 3.18
CA MET A 292 -5.03 -7.10 2.59
C MET A 292 -4.26 -8.20 1.86
N ALA A 293 -3.13 -7.89 1.20
CA ALA A 293 -2.30 -8.91 0.56
C ALA A 293 -1.76 -9.94 1.57
N GLU A 294 -1.22 -9.48 2.70
CA GLU A 294 -0.73 -10.37 3.76
C GLU A 294 -1.87 -11.15 4.40
N PHE A 295 -3.00 -10.51 4.67
CA PHE A 295 -4.17 -11.19 5.23
C PHE A 295 -4.67 -12.29 4.29
N HIS A 296 -4.80 -12.02 2.98
CA HIS A 296 -5.17 -13.02 1.96
C HIS A 296 -4.16 -14.17 1.87
N LEU A 297 -2.87 -13.85 1.89
CA LEU A 297 -1.82 -14.86 1.86
C LEU A 297 -1.92 -15.82 3.06
N PHE A 298 -2.04 -15.26 4.27
CA PHE A 298 -2.03 -16.05 5.50
C PHE A 298 -3.35 -16.76 5.76
N ILE A 299 -4.49 -16.19 5.36
CA ILE A 299 -5.78 -16.88 5.49
C ILE A 299 -5.81 -18.09 4.56
N ASN A 300 -5.07 -18.11 3.45
CA ASN A 300 -5.02 -19.25 2.54
C ASN A 300 -3.94 -20.30 2.87
N GLN A 301 -3.17 -20.12 3.95
CA GLN A 301 -2.14 -21.07 4.39
C GLN A 301 -2.51 -21.70 5.72
N ALA A 302 -2.85 -23.00 5.77
CA ALA A 302 -3.38 -23.67 6.96
C ALA A 302 -2.56 -23.44 8.24
N GLU A 303 -1.23 -23.52 8.17
CA GLU A 303 -0.36 -23.33 9.36
C GLU A 303 -0.26 -21.87 9.79
N ARG A 304 -0.35 -20.91 8.86
CA ARG A 304 -0.34 -19.47 9.18
C ARG A 304 -1.71 -18.99 9.62
N ARG A 305 -2.79 -19.52 9.04
CA ARG A 305 -4.18 -19.24 9.39
C ARG A 305 -4.45 -19.43 10.88
N LYS A 306 -3.89 -20.47 11.51
CA LYS A 306 -4.01 -20.73 12.96
C LYS A 306 -3.44 -19.60 13.83
N ARG A 307 -2.50 -18.82 13.30
CA ARG A 307 -1.90 -17.67 13.99
C ARG A 307 -2.62 -16.36 13.70
N LEU A 308 -3.54 -16.33 12.73
CA LEU A 308 -4.28 -15.12 12.42
C LEU A 308 -5.15 -14.70 13.59
N ARG A 309 -5.14 -13.40 13.85
CA ARG A 309 -5.93 -12.71 14.85
C ARG A 309 -6.62 -11.53 14.19
N LEU A 310 -7.88 -11.28 14.54
CA LEU A 310 -8.60 -10.09 14.11
C LEU A 310 -8.87 -9.19 15.32
N LEU A 311 -8.62 -7.90 15.18
CA LEU A 311 -9.03 -6.91 16.17
C LEU A 311 -10.51 -6.62 15.94
N ILE A 312 -11.37 -7.27 16.70
CA ILE A 312 -12.83 -7.18 16.58
C ILE A 312 -13.38 -6.13 17.53
N TYR A 313 -14.25 -5.27 17.02
CA TYR A 313 -15.08 -4.38 17.83
C TYR A 313 -16.41 -5.04 18.18
N ASP A 314 -16.69 -5.16 19.48
CA ASP A 314 -17.93 -5.68 20.00
C ASP A 314 -18.96 -4.53 20.10
N MET A 315 -19.98 -4.58 19.24
CA MET A 315 -21.01 -3.54 19.13
C MET A 315 -21.88 -3.40 20.39
N GLU A 316 -22.06 -4.48 21.16
CA GLU A 316 -22.92 -4.49 22.35
C GLU A 316 -22.18 -3.91 23.56
N THR A 317 -20.98 -4.41 23.81
CA THR A 317 -20.16 -4.00 24.97
C THR A 317 -19.30 -2.77 24.69
N LYS A 318 -19.22 -2.34 23.42
CA LYS A 318 -18.38 -1.24 22.94
C LYS A 318 -16.90 -1.43 23.28
N SER A 319 -16.43 -2.67 23.25
CA SER A 319 -15.05 -3.06 23.58
C SER A 319 -14.31 -3.61 22.35
N GLU A 320 -12.99 -3.55 22.38
CA GLU A 320 -12.12 -4.12 21.34
C GLU A 320 -11.45 -5.39 21.89
N LYS A 321 -11.40 -6.44 21.07
CA LYS A 321 -10.75 -7.70 21.43
C LYS A 321 -9.95 -8.23 20.25
N LEU A 322 -8.70 -8.60 20.50
CA LEU A 322 -7.89 -9.32 19.54
C LEU A 322 -8.20 -10.81 19.64
N LEU A 323 -8.95 -11.34 18.68
CA LEU A 323 -9.48 -12.70 18.72
C LEU A 323 -8.79 -13.61 17.70
N PRO A 324 -8.54 -14.89 18.01
CA PRO A 324 -8.22 -15.91 17.01
C PRO A 324 -9.25 -15.95 15.87
N LEU A 325 -8.80 -16.23 14.64
CA LEU A 325 -9.68 -16.26 13.46
C LEU A 325 -10.84 -17.26 13.61
N ASP A 326 -10.61 -18.40 14.27
CA ASP A 326 -11.62 -19.44 14.51
C ASP A 326 -12.65 -19.06 15.59
N GLU A 327 -12.33 -18.10 16.45
CA GLU A 327 -13.26 -17.47 17.41
C GLU A 327 -14.04 -16.30 16.81
N CYS A 328 -13.66 -15.84 15.61
CA CYS A 328 -14.40 -14.81 14.88
C CYS A 328 -15.61 -15.42 14.16
N SER A 329 -16.70 -14.65 14.00
CA SER A 329 -17.87 -15.07 13.22
C SER A 329 -17.47 -15.44 11.78
N GLN A 330 -17.44 -16.74 11.47
CA GLN A 330 -16.90 -17.27 10.21
C GLN A 330 -17.74 -16.93 8.96
N LYS A 331 -19.03 -16.59 9.10
CA LYS A 331 -20.00 -16.52 7.99
C LYS A 331 -19.66 -15.51 6.88
N THR A 332 -18.77 -14.56 7.13
CA THR A 332 -18.43 -13.48 6.20
C THR A 332 -16.95 -13.43 5.84
N LEU A 333 -16.15 -14.40 6.30
CA LEU A 333 -14.73 -14.51 5.92
C LEU A 333 -14.50 -15.32 4.64
N THR A 334 -15.53 -16.03 4.16
CA THR A 334 -15.40 -16.91 2.97
C THR A 334 -15.05 -16.14 1.70
N CYS A 335 -15.49 -14.90 1.55
CA CYS A 335 -15.15 -14.03 0.43
C CYS A 335 -13.65 -13.64 0.37
N TYR A 336 -12.89 -13.87 1.45
CA TYR A 336 -11.46 -13.64 1.53
C TYR A 336 -10.62 -14.91 1.35
N ILE A 337 -11.27 -16.07 1.17
CA ILE A 337 -10.62 -17.37 1.01
C ILE A 337 -10.64 -17.77 -0.47
N GLY A 338 -9.58 -18.43 -0.93
CA GLY A 338 -9.44 -18.89 -2.30
C GLY A 338 -8.23 -18.27 -2.97
N CYS A 339 -7.45 -19.09 -3.69
CA CYS A 339 -6.37 -18.59 -4.55
C CYS A 339 -6.92 -17.92 -5.83
N GLY A 340 -8.20 -18.14 -6.15
CA GLY A 340 -8.91 -17.54 -7.27
C GLY A 340 -9.44 -16.13 -6.99
N THR A 341 -9.47 -15.69 -5.73
CA THR A 341 -9.98 -14.38 -5.33
C THR A 341 -9.22 -13.25 -6.01
N GLU A 342 -9.98 -12.34 -6.60
CA GLU A 342 -9.48 -11.13 -7.24
C GLU A 342 -9.79 -9.92 -6.37
N PHE A 343 -8.82 -9.00 -6.31
CA PHE A 343 -8.95 -7.75 -5.56
C PHE A 343 -8.80 -6.59 -6.53
N HIS A 344 -9.78 -5.70 -6.52
CA HIS A 344 -9.90 -4.62 -7.46
C HIS A 344 -9.73 -3.29 -6.72
N TYR A 345 -8.64 -2.61 -7.06
CA TYR A 345 -8.28 -1.30 -6.51
C TYR A 345 -8.49 -0.23 -7.57
N ARG A 346 -8.75 1.00 -7.14
CA ARG A 346 -8.85 2.16 -8.04
C ARG A 346 -7.63 3.05 -7.85
N LYS A 347 -6.95 3.38 -8.96
CA LYS A 347 -5.80 4.31 -8.99
C LYS A 347 -6.13 5.55 -9.81
N VAL A 348 -5.60 6.69 -9.37
CA VAL A 348 -5.46 7.90 -10.19
C VAL A 348 -4.25 7.75 -11.09
N THR A 349 -4.42 7.87 -12.41
CA THR A 349 -3.27 8.04 -13.33
C THR A 349 -3.14 9.50 -13.74
N SER A 350 -1.92 10.02 -13.65
CA SER A 350 -1.54 11.35 -14.15
C SER A 350 -1.55 11.43 -15.67
#